data_AF-A0A352EEE8-F1
#
_entry.id   AF-A0A352EEE8-F1
#
_cell.length_a   1.000
_cell.length_b   1.000
_cell.length_c   1.000
_cell.angle_alpha   90.00
_cell.angle_beta   90.00
_cell.angle_gamma   90.00
#
_symmetry.space_group_name_H-M   'P 1'
#
loop_
_entity.id
_entity.type
_entity.pdbx_description
1 polymer ?
#
loop_
_entity_poly.entity_id
_entity_poly.type
_entity_poly.pdbx_seq_one_letter_code
_entity_poly.pdbx_strand_id
1 'polypeptide(L)'
;MRNVMYIGTLATLIALSSCNNTEEMKTEDHTSDFQWQVDRFADVKVLRYQVPSWDNLSSKQRIYAYHLTQAGLAGRDIMWDCNYRHNLEIRKALETLISSNAVDHTTPEFLDFEVYAKRVFFANGIHHHYSNVKFEASFDHQWFMSTLEELGGSLSDEAQRALFDLEFDAKKVNRADGVDLLLASAVNFYAPDVTQL
;
A
#
# COMPACT_ATOMS: atom_id res chain seq x y z
N MET A 1 -21.87 -63.46 48.07
CA MET A 1 -22.98 -64.13 47.33
C MET A 1 -23.65 -63.08 46.46
N ARG A 2 -23.85 -63.41 45.16
CA ARG A 2 -24.94 -63.00 44.23
C ARG A 2 -25.58 -61.61 44.42
N ASN A 3 -25.81 -60.73 43.44
CA ASN A 3 -25.83 -60.80 41.98
C ASN A 3 -26.07 -59.35 41.47
N VAL A 4 -25.47 -59.00 40.33
CA VAL A 4 -26.07 -58.36 39.13
C VAL A 4 -27.18 -57.31 39.35
N MET A 5 -26.98 -56.06 38.87
CA MET A 5 -27.70 -55.52 37.69
C MET A 5 -27.18 -54.14 37.27
N TYR A 6 -26.73 -54.06 36.02
CA TYR A 6 -26.41 -52.84 35.28
C TYR A 6 -27.69 -52.05 34.97
N ILE A 7 -27.79 -50.79 35.42
CA ILE A 7 -28.76 -49.81 34.94
C ILE A 7 -28.09 -48.44 34.98
N GLY A 8 -27.98 -47.77 33.82
CA GLY A 8 -27.73 -46.32 33.80
C GLY A 8 -26.67 -45.79 32.83
N THR A 9 -26.35 -46.43 31.72
CA THR A 9 -25.65 -45.78 30.60
C THR A 9 -26.64 -44.98 29.75
N LEU A 10 -26.96 -43.74 30.12
CA LEU A 10 -27.53 -42.76 29.17
C LEU A 10 -27.53 -41.31 29.69
N ALA A 11 -26.38 -40.66 29.88
CA ALA A 11 -26.37 -39.20 30.09
C ALA A 11 -25.00 -38.52 29.91
N THR A 12 -24.28 -38.78 28.81
CA THR A 12 -23.13 -37.90 28.45
C THR A 12 -22.79 -38.09 26.98
N LEU A 13 -23.54 -37.46 26.07
CA LEU A 13 -23.09 -37.24 24.69
C LEU A 13 -23.94 -36.17 23.96
N ILE A 14 -24.14 -34.98 24.54
CA ILE A 14 -24.77 -33.83 23.82
C ILE A 14 -24.02 -32.52 24.11
N ALA A 15 -22.67 -32.53 24.07
CA ALA A 15 -21.90 -31.32 24.34
C ALA A 15 -20.71 -31.07 23.38
N LEU A 16 -20.73 -31.59 22.15
CA LEU A 16 -19.63 -31.32 21.19
C LEU A 16 -20.04 -31.01 19.73
N SER A 17 -21.33 -30.80 19.42
CA SER A 17 -21.74 -30.48 18.05
C SER A 17 -22.04 -28.99 17.81
N SER A 18 -21.32 -28.08 18.47
CA SER A 18 -21.56 -26.62 18.32
C SER A 18 -20.54 -25.86 17.47
N CYS A 19 -19.47 -26.47 16.97
CA CYS A 19 -18.56 -25.81 16.02
C CYS A 19 -17.91 -26.84 15.09
N ASN A 20 -18.59 -27.24 14.01
CA ASN A 20 -17.89 -27.66 12.81
C ASN A 20 -18.76 -27.52 11.54
N ASN A 21 -19.34 -26.34 11.33
CA ASN A 21 -19.63 -25.94 9.96
C ASN A 21 -18.30 -25.50 9.35
N THR A 22 -17.53 -26.47 8.88
CA THR A 22 -16.57 -26.20 7.83
C THR A 22 -17.41 -25.87 6.59
N GLU A 23 -17.81 -24.61 6.45
CA GLU A 23 -18.14 -24.09 5.14
C GLU A 23 -16.85 -24.21 4.33
N GLU A 24 -16.68 -25.34 3.65
CA GLU A 24 -15.74 -25.43 2.56
C GLU A 24 -16.09 -24.30 1.61
N MET A 25 -15.20 -23.30 1.53
CA MET A 25 -15.25 -22.27 0.51
C MET A 25 -15.13 -23.00 -0.83
N LYS A 26 -16.29 -23.34 -1.42
CA LYS A 26 -16.38 -23.83 -2.79
C LYS A 26 -15.81 -22.72 -3.66
N THR A 27 -14.56 -22.85 -4.05
CA THR A 27 -14.08 -22.24 -5.29
C THR A 27 -14.91 -22.87 -6.40
N GLU A 28 -15.96 -22.16 -6.82
CA GLU A 28 -16.66 -22.50 -8.04
C GLU A 28 -15.63 -22.57 -9.16
N ASP A 29 -15.61 -23.71 -9.83
CA ASP A 29 -14.80 -23.99 -11.01
C ASP A 29 -15.39 -23.19 -12.18
N HIS A 30 -15.14 -21.88 -12.17
CA HIS A 30 -15.36 -21.02 -13.31
C HIS A 30 -14.07 -21.02 -14.13
N THR A 31 -14.13 -21.67 -15.28
CA THR A 31 -13.34 -21.30 -16.46
C THR A 31 -13.10 -19.79 -16.49
N SER A 32 -11.86 -19.26 -16.53
CA SER A 32 -11.74 -17.86 -16.93
C SER A 32 -10.36 -17.42 -17.43
N ASP A 33 -10.40 -16.64 -18.50
CA ASP A 33 -9.37 -15.72 -18.98
C ASP A 33 -8.99 -14.62 -17.95
N PHE A 34 -9.28 -14.80 -16.66
CA PHE A 34 -9.03 -13.79 -15.65
C PHE A 34 -7.53 -13.62 -15.40
N GLN A 35 -6.97 -12.54 -15.96
CA GLN A 35 -5.57 -12.17 -15.73
C GLN A 35 -5.39 -11.71 -14.28
N TRP A 36 -4.78 -12.53 -13.44
CA TRP A 36 -4.54 -12.21 -12.02
C TRP A 36 -3.47 -11.13 -11.84
N GLN A 37 -2.43 -11.17 -12.67
CA GLN A 37 -1.35 -10.19 -12.65
C GLN A 37 -1.71 -9.02 -13.56
N VAL A 38 -1.60 -7.81 -13.02
CA VAL A 38 -1.89 -6.55 -13.73
C VAL A 38 -0.60 -5.92 -14.25
N ASP A 39 0.45 -5.90 -13.42
CA ASP A 39 1.72 -5.27 -13.76
C ASP A 39 2.89 -5.93 -12.98
N ARG A 40 4.11 -5.70 -13.45
CA ARG A 40 5.36 -6.03 -12.76
C ARG A 40 6.41 -4.98 -13.08
N PHE A 41 6.96 -4.35 -12.04
CA PHE A 41 8.01 -3.35 -12.14
C PHE A 41 8.93 -3.48 -10.93
N ALA A 42 10.23 -3.21 -11.12
CA ALA A 42 11.24 -3.42 -10.08
C ALA A 42 11.07 -4.79 -9.38
N ASP A 43 10.95 -4.78 -8.06
CA ASP A 43 10.71 -5.94 -7.20
C ASP A 43 9.22 -6.17 -6.86
N VAL A 44 8.31 -5.42 -7.48
CA VAL A 44 6.86 -5.44 -7.20
C VAL A 44 6.09 -6.21 -8.29
N LYS A 45 5.10 -6.99 -7.86
CA LYS A 45 4.07 -7.57 -8.71
C LYS A 45 2.70 -7.08 -8.27
N VAL A 46 1.95 -6.45 -9.17
CA VAL A 46 0.59 -5.99 -8.89
C VAL A 46 -0.40 -7.08 -9.29
N LEU A 47 -1.21 -7.51 -8.33
CA LEU A 47 -2.26 -8.51 -8.52
C LEU A 47 -3.63 -7.87 -8.36
N ARG A 48 -4.65 -8.47 -8.98
CA ARG A 48 -6.06 -8.16 -8.73
C ARG A 48 -6.79 -9.41 -8.27
N TYR A 49 -7.88 -9.21 -7.54
CA TYR A 49 -8.71 -10.27 -6.99
C TYR A 49 -10.16 -10.11 -7.44
N GLN A 50 -10.90 -11.22 -7.46
CA GLN A 50 -12.35 -11.22 -7.71
C GLN A 50 -13.11 -11.05 -6.40
N VAL A 51 -14.33 -10.52 -6.49
CA VAL A 51 -15.29 -10.44 -5.38
C VAL A 51 -16.48 -11.36 -5.71
N PRO A 52 -16.34 -12.69 -5.56
CA PRO A 52 -17.22 -13.69 -6.18
C PRO A 52 -18.67 -13.70 -5.66
N SER A 53 -18.98 -12.99 -4.58
CA SER A 53 -20.34 -12.90 -4.03
C SER A 53 -20.92 -11.49 -4.05
N TRP A 54 -20.33 -10.58 -4.83
CA TRP A 54 -20.85 -9.20 -4.95
C TRP A 54 -22.30 -9.16 -5.46
N ASP A 55 -22.63 -10.01 -6.43
CA ASP A 55 -23.97 -10.04 -7.04
C ASP A 55 -25.04 -10.69 -6.15
N ASN A 56 -24.61 -11.40 -5.11
CA ASN A 56 -25.52 -11.98 -4.10
C ASN A 56 -26.00 -10.94 -3.07
N LEU A 57 -25.39 -9.74 -3.06
CA LEU A 57 -25.75 -8.68 -2.13
C LEU A 57 -27.06 -7.99 -2.55
N SER A 58 -27.96 -7.79 -1.58
CA SER A 58 -29.11 -6.91 -1.77
C SER A 58 -28.68 -5.50 -2.13
N SER A 59 -29.57 -4.71 -2.77
CA SER A 59 -29.25 -3.33 -3.13
C SER A 59 -28.83 -2.48 -1.92
N LYS A 60 -29.44 -2.70 -0.74
CA LYS A 60 -29.05 -2.00 0.50
C LYS A 60 -27.63 -2.38 0.96
N GLN A 61 -27.26 -3.65 0.88
CA GLN A 61 -25.90 -4.11 1.21
C GLN A 61 -24.85 -3.57 0.24
N ARG A 62 -25.16 -3.51 -1.06
CA ARG A 62 -24.26 -2.92 -2.06
C ARG A 62 -24.03 -1.42 -1.83
N ILE A 63 -25.09 -0.67 -1.52
CA ILE A 63 -24.97 0.75 -1.15
C ILE A 63 -24.12 0.91 0.12
N TYR A 64 -24.35 0.07 1.13
CA TYR A 64 -23.56 0.11 2.36
C TYR A 64 -22.07 -0.20 2.11
N ALA A 65 -21.77 -1.27 1.40
CA ALA A 65 -20.41 -1.65 1.02
C ALA A 65 -19.73 -0.56 0.19
N TYR A 66 -20.44 0.05 -0.76
CA TYR A 66 -19.96 1.18 -1.54
C TYR A 66 -19.50 2.34 -0.64
N HIS A 67 -20.33 2.77 0.32
CA HIS A 67 -19.99 3.87 1.21
C HIS A 67 -18.83 3.54 2.15
N LEU A 68 -18.72 2.29 2.64
CA LEU A 68 -17.56 1.85 3.40
C LEU A 68 -16.27 1.91 2.57
N THR A 69 -16.32 1.48 1.30
CA THR A 69 -15.18 1.58 0.39
C THR A 69 -14.80 3.04 0.13
N GLN A 70 -15.77 3.93 -0.11
CA GLN A 70 -15.49 5.35 -0.29
C GLN A 70 -14.84 5.96 0.96
N ALA A 71 -15.32 5.61 2.16
CA ALA A 71 -14.72 6.06 3.41
C ALA A 71 -13.27 5.54 3.57
N GLY A 72 -13.00 4.29 3.21
CA GLY A 72 -11.64 3.74 3.22
C GLY A 72 -10.71 4.44 2.22
N LEU A 73 -11.17 4.69 0.99
CA LEU A 73 -10.39 5.35 -0.06
C LEU A 73 -10.08 6.82 0.28
N ALA A 74 -10.99 7.51 0.98
CA ALA A 74 -10.78 8.89 1.41
C ALA A 74 -9.59 9.06 2.38
N GLY A 75 -9.16 7.98 3.05
CA GLY A 75 -8.00 8.00 3.95
C GLY A 75 -6.64 7.91 3.26
N ARG A 76 -6.58 7.78 1.93
CA ARG A 76 -5.31 7.62 1.19
C ARG A 76 -4.31 8.71 1.54
N ASP A 77 -4.69 9.97 1.41
CA ASP A 77 -3.75 11.08 1.55
C ASP A 77 -3.23 11.25 2.99
N ILE A 78 -4.01 10.81 3.99
CA ILE A 78 -3.57 10.75 5.40
C ILE A 78 -2.36 9.82 5.53
N MET A 79 -2.41 8.63 4.92
CA MET A 79 -1.30 7.67 4.97
C MET A 79 -0.04 8.21 4.29
N TRP A 80 -0.19 8.94 3.17
CA TRP A 80 0.93 9.57 2.47
C TRP A 80 1.60 10.62 3.35
N ASP A 81 0.80 11.50 3.97
CA ASP A 81 1.30 12.56 4.85
C ASP A 81 1.96 12.00 6.12
N CYS A 82 1.34 10.99 6.75
CA CYS A 82 1.92 10.28 7.88
C CYS A 82 3.25 9.59 7.53
N ASN A 83 3.37 9.01 6.33
CA ASN A 83 4.59 8.33 5.92
C ASN A 83 5.77 9.30 5.75
N TYR A 84 5.54 10.54 5.30
CA TYR A 84 6.58 11.54 5.12
C TYR A 84 6.01 12.92 4.74
N ARG A 85 6.54 14.00 5.35
CA ARG A 85 6.02 15.38 5.20
C ARG A 85 6.03 15.93 3.76
N HIS A 86 6.89 15.42 2.88
CA HIS A 86 6.97 15.87 1.47
C HIS A 86 6.24 14.94 0.48
N ASN A 87 5.63 13.85 0.95
CA ASN A 87 5.03 12.84 0.06
C ASN A 87 3.90 13.38 -0.81
N LEU A 88 3.02 14.24 -0.27
CA LEU A 88 1.89 14.77 -1.04
C LEU A 88 2.36 15.73 -2.15
N GLU A 89 3.36 16.54 -1.87
CA GLU A 89 3.99 17.45 -2.83
C GLU A 89 4.68 16.67 -3.95
N ILE A 90 5.55 15.70 -3.58
CA ILE A 90 6.24 14.83 -4.53
C ILE A 90 5.23 14.06 -5.37
N ARG A 91 4.21 13.45 -4.75
CA ARG A 91 3.16 12.72 -5.47
C ARG A 91 2.51 13.60 -6.53
N LYS A 92 2.15 14.83 -6.18
CA LYS A 92 1.51 15.76 -7.12
C LYS A 92 2.41 16.03 -8.33
N ALA A 93 3.71 16.23 -8.12
CA ALA A 93 4.67 16.40 -9.21
C ALA A 93 4.74 15.15 -10.12
N LEU A 94 4.81 13.95 -9.53
CA LEU A 94 4.77 12.69 -10.30
C LEU A 94 3.46 12.54 -11.08
N GLU A 95 2.31 12.82 -10.45
CA GLU A 95 0.98 12.78 -11.08
C GLU A 95 0.87 13.77 -12.25
N THR A 96 1.48 14.96 -12.14
CA THR A 96 1.51 15.96 -13.22
C THR A 96 2.16 15.42 -14.49
N LEU A 97 3.30 14.74 -14.38
CA LEU A 97 3.96 14.16 -15.55
C LEU A 97 3.18 12.95 -16.10
N ILE A 98 2.73 12.03 -15.22
CA ILE A 98 2.05 10.78 -15.64
C ILE A 98 0.70 11.05 -16.33
N SER A 99 -0.01 12.11 -15.94
CA SER A 99 -1.33 12.44 -16.48
C SER A 99 -1.28 13.37 -17.69
N SER A 100 -0.12 13.88 -18.06
CA SER A 100 0.03 14.86 -19.12
C SER A 100 0.14 14.21 -20.49
N ASN A 101 -0.76 14.57 -21.41
CA ASN A 101 -0.67 14.15 -22.81
C ASN A 101 0.45 14.88 -23.59
N ALA A 102 1.09 15.89 -22.99
CA ALA A 102 2.20 16.61 -23.62
C ALA A 102 3.55 15.90 -23.43
N VAL A 103 3.61 14.93 -22.50
CA VAL A 103 4.81 14.12 -22.26
C VAL A 103 4.71 12.87 -23.14
N ASP A 104 5.76 12.58 -23.91
CA ASP A 104 5.83 11.33 -24.67
C ASP A 104 6.20 10.18 -23.73
N HIS A 105 5.23 9.32 -23.44
CA HIS A 105 5.39 8.20 -22.51
C HIS A 105 6.20 7.03 -23.08
N THR A 106 6.70 7.15 -24.31
CA THR A 106 7.52 6.11 -24.95
C THR A 106 9.02 6.40 -24.89
N THR A 107 9.43 7.57 -24.38
CA THR A 107 10.85 7.91 -24.29
C THR A 107 11.55 7.16 -23.15
N PRO A 108 12.87 6.87 -23.27
CA PRO A 108 13.63 6.25 -22.20
C PRO A 108 13.54 6.99 -20.87
N GLU A 109 13.60 8.33 -20.91
CA GLU A 109 13.54 9.19 -19.71
C GLU A 109 12.21 9.00 -18.97
N PHE A 110 11.10 8.94 -19.72
CA PHE A 110 9.79 8.70 -19.13
C PHE A 110 9.67 7.27 -18.57
N LEU A 111 10.19 6.27 -19.27
CA LEU A 111 10.08 4.87 -18.82
C LEU A 111 10.86 4.63 -17.52
N ASP A 112 12.06 5.21 -17.37
CA ASP A 112 12.82 5.14 -16.12
C ASP A 112 12.11 5.89 -14.98
N PHE A 113 11.55 7.07 -15.29
CA PHE A 113 10.71 7.82 -14.36
C PHE A 113 9.45 7.05 -13.95
N GLU A 114 8.78 6.37 -14.90
CA GLU A 114 7.55 5.63 -14.66
C GLU A 114 7.79 4.50 -13.66
N VAL A 115 8.91 3.78 -13.79
CA VAL A 115 9.31 2.74 -12.83
C VAL A 115 9.48 3.33 -11.43
N TYR A 116 10.14 4.48 -11.30
CA TYR A 116 10.26 5.16 -10.00
C TYR A 116 8.90 5.56 -9.45
N ALA A 117 8.07 6.24 -10.25
CA ALA A 117 6.77 6.72 -9.83
C ALA A 117 5.87 5.56 -9.37
N LYS A 118 5.84 4.44 -10.12
CA LYS A 118 5.10 3.22 -9.73
C LYS A 118 5.52 2.70 -8.37
N ARG A 119 6.82 2.71 -8.04
CA ARG A 119 7.32 2.32 -6.70
C ARG A 119 6.80 3.25 -5.61
N VAL A 120 6.80 4.57 -5.87
CA VAL A 120 6.27 5.58 -4.93
C VAL A 120 4.78 5.38 -4.68
N PHE A 121 3.97 5.17 -5.72
CA PHE A 121 2.55 4.88 -5.58
C PHE A 121 2.27 3.60 -4.81
N PHE A 122 3.03 2.54 -5.11
CA PHE A 122 2.86 1.25 -4.44
C PHE A 122 3.21 1.35 -2.94
N ALA A 123 4.23 2.13 -2.58
CA ALA A 123 4.68 2.26 -1.21
C ALA A 123 3.98 3.34 -0.37
N ASN A 124 3.08 4.12 -0.98
CA ASN A 124 2.49 5.32 -0.39
C ASN A 124 3.54 6.35 0.08
N GLY A 125 4.59 6.54 -0.72
CA GLY A 125 5.69 7.45 -0.41
C GLY A 125 7.03 7.05 -1.04
N ILE A 126 8.06 7.87 -0.82
CA ILE A 126 9.38 7.69 -1.45
C ILE A 126 10.28 6.62 -0.79
N HIS A 127 9.77 5.91 0.22
CA HIS A 127 10.50 4.88 0.94
C HIS A 127 9.92 3.50 0.70
N HIS A 128 10.78 2.50 0.62
CA HIS A 128 10.40 1.12 0.41
C HIS A 128 9.47 0.60 1.51
N HIS A 129 8.29 0.12 1.11
CA HIS A 129 7.23 -0.35 2.00
C HIS A 129 7.66 -1.41 3.05
N TYR A 130 8.58 -2.34 2.70
CA TYR A 130 9.18 -3.27 3.67
C TYR A 130 10.47 -2.77 4.34
N SER A 131 11.53 -2.46 3.58
CA SER A 131 12.85 -2.15 4.16
C SER A 131 12.95 -0.75 4.78
N ASN A 132 11.99 0.14 4.51
CA ASN A 132 11.96 1.55 4.88
C ASN A 132 13.08 2.40 4.26
N VAL A 133 13.94 1.83 3.41
CA VAL A 133 15.01 2.56 2.72
C VAL A 133 14.41 3.42 1.61
N LYS A 134 14.90 4.65 1.47
CA LYS A 134 14.47 5.56 0.41
C LYS A 134 14.77 4.99 -0.98
N PHE A 135 13.86 5.18 -1.93
CA PHE A 135 14.10 4.83 -3.32
C PHE A 135 15.09 5.81 -3.94
N GLU A 136 16.10 5.28 -4.60
CA GLU A 136 16.94 6.05 -5.51
C GLU A 136 16.14 6.47 -6.74
N ALA A 137 16.16 7.77 -7.07
CA ALA A 137 15.55 8.34 -8.26
C ALA A 137 16.49 8.16 -9.47
N SER A 138 16.51 6.96 -10.04
CA SER A 138 17.41 6.58 -11.14
C SER A 138 17.03 7.12 -12.53
N PHE A 139 16.18 8.14 -12.61
CA PHE A 139 15.78 8.81 -13.85
C PHE A 139 16.52 10.15 -13.98
N ASP A 140 16.50 10.74 -15.18
CA ASP A 140 17.18 12.01 -15.42
C ASP A 140 16.53 13.18 -14.64
N HIS A 141 17.28 13.73 -13.68
CA HIS A 141 16.83 14.82 -12.82
C HIS A 141 16.54 16.10 -13.61
N GLN A 142 17.40 16.45 -14.57
CA GLN A 142 17.23 17.69 -15.33
C GLN A 142 15.98 17.63 -16.20
N TRP A 143 15.78 16.51 -16.89
CA TRP A 143 14.57 16.22 -17.67
C TRP A 143 13.32 16.34 -16.79
N PHE A 144 13.30 15.66 -15.63
CA PHE A 144 12.14 15.69 -14.74
C PHE A 144 11.79 17.11 -14.30
N MET A 145 12.79 17.89 -13.86
CA MET A 145 12.57 19.26 -13.41
C MET A 145 12.13 20.19 -14.55
N SER A 146 12.76 20.08 -15.73
CA SER A 146 12.35 20.89 -16.89
C SER A 146 10.94 20.55 -17.35
N THR A 147 10.60 19.25 -17.43
CA THR A 147 9.26 18.81 -17.84
C THR A 147 8.22 19.22 -16.81
N LEU A 148 8.52 19.12 -15.52
CA LEU A 148 7.61 19.60 -14.47
C LEU A 148 7.36 21.11 -14.58
N GLU A 149 8.40 21.90 -14.81
CA GLU A 149 8.31 23.35 -14.98
C GLU A 149 7.50 23.74 -16.23
N GLU A 150 7.75 23.09 -17.36
CA GLU A 150 6.99 23.28 -18.61
C GLU A 150 5.49 22.99 -18.43
N LEU A 151 5.16 22.04 -17.55
CA LEU A 151 3.78 21.71 -17.18
C LEU A 151 3.20 22.62 -16.08
N GLY A 152 3.95 23.63 -15.63
CA GLY A 152 3.54 24.58 -14.58
C GLY A 152 3.59 24.01 -13.16
N GLY A 153 4.24 22.86 -12.97
CA GLY A 153 4.52 22.27 -11.67
C GLY A 153 5.80 22.83 -11.04
N SER A 154 6.00 22.54 -9.76
CA SER A 154 7.22 22.86 -9.03
C SER A 154 7.37 21.93 -7.83
N LEU A 155 8.59 21.89 -7.28
CA LEU A 155 8.92 21.29 -6.00
C LEU A 155 9.69 22.31 -5.15
N SER A 156 9.40 22.35 -3.86
CA SER A 156 10.19 23.04 -2.86
C SER A 156 11.62 22.50 -2.83
N ASP A 157 12.58 23.33 -2.43
CA ASP A 157 13.99 22.93 -2.36
C ASP A 157 14.20 21.68 -1.49
N GLU A 158 13.44 21.56 -0.40
CA GLU A 158 13.51 20.40 0.49
C GLU A 158 12.89 19.15 -0.14
N ALA A 159 11.78 19.27 -0.90
CA ALA A 159 11.20 18.14 -1.63
C ALA A 159 12.11 17.68 -2.78
N GLN A 160 12.78 18.61 -3.48
CA GLN A 160 13.81 18.27 -4.47
C GLN A 160 14.97 17.52 -3.82
N ARG A 161 15.47 18.02 -2.68
CA ARG A 161 16.50 17.33 -1.90
C ARG A 161 16.04 15.95 -1.46
N ALA A 162 14.80 15.82 -0.95
CA ALA A 162 14.21 14.54 -0.58
C ALA A 162 14.21 13.54 -1.73
N LEU A 163 13.93 14.00 -2.95
CA LEU A 163 13.84 13.16 -4.12
C LEU A 163 15.21 12.69 -4.63
N PHE A 164 16.22 13.56 -4.62
CA PHE A 164 17.49 13.34 -5.32
C PHE A 164 18.73 13.17 -4.44
N ASP A 165 18.74 13.65 -3.20
CA ASP A 165 19.86 13.45 -2.24
C ASP A 165 19.60 12.19 -1.42
N LEU A 166 20.20 11.05 -1.80
CA LEU A 166 19.92 9.74 -1.18
C LEU A 166 20.14 9.70 0.34
N GLU A 167 21.03 10.53 0.87
CA GLU A 167 21.36 10.58 2.30
C GLU A 167 20.33 11.38 3.13
N PHE A 168 19.65 12.35 2.51
CA PHE A 168 18.62 13.14 3.18
C PHE A 168 17.36 12.30 3.42
N ASP A 169 16.92 12.17 4.68
CA ASP A 169 15.73 11.39 5.04
C ASP A 169 15.77 9.94 4.47
N ALA A 170 16.95 9.31 4.52
CA ALA A 170 17.26 8.02 3.89
C ALA A 170 16.41 6.83 4.36
N LYS A 171 15.79 6.91 5.54
CA LYS A 171 14.93 5.86 6.08
C LYS A 171 13.61 6.42 6.60
N LYS A 172 12.49 5.80 6.23
CA LYS A 172 11.18 6.12 6.80
C LYS A 172 11.12 5.82 8.28
N VAL A 173 11.59 4.63 8.66
CA VAL A 173 11.67 4.17 10.05
C VAL A 173 13.05 3.60 10.26
N ASN A 174 13.80 4.20 11.19
CA ASN A 174 15.09 3.71 11.63
C ASN A 174 14.94 2.98 12.97
N ARG A 175 15.74 1.92 13.14
CA ARG A 175 15.75 1.06 14.33
C ARG A 175 17.18 0.69 14.75
N ALA A 176 18.17 1.41 14.22
CA ALA A 176 19.57 1.16 14.55
C ALA A 176 19.86 1.56 16.00
N ASP A 177 20.73 0.83 16.66
CA ASP A 177 21.20 1.20 17.99
C ASP A 177 22.14 2.42 17.91
N GLY A 178 22.11 3.28 18.93
CA GLY A 178 23.03 4.41 19.06
C GLY A 178 22.69 5.64 18.21
N VAL A 179 21.48 5.70 17.63
CA VAL A 179 20.96 6.90 16.97
C VAL A 179 19.68 7.37 17.65
N ASP A 180 19.36 8.66 17.51
CA ASP A 180 18.04 9.18 17.87
C ASP A 180 17.02 8.65 16.86
N LEU A 181 16.13 7.75 17.28
CA LEU A 181 15.19 7.08 16.37
C LEU A 181 14.14 8.03 15.80
N LEU A 182 13.81 9.12 16.49
CA LEU A 182 12.83 10.10 16.02
C LEU A 182 13.48 10.96 14.93
N LEU A 183 14.65 11.56 15.21
CA LEU A 183 15.37 12.37 14.23
C LEU A 183 15.89 11.56 13.04
N ALA A 184 16.29 10.30 13.26
CA ALA A 184 16.83 9.45 12.20
C ALA A 184 15.74 8.75 11.36
N SER A 185 14.46 9.01 11.63
CA SER A 185 13.32 8.46 10.88
C SER A 185 12.57 9.58 10.16
N ALA A 186 12.34 9.41 8.86
CA ALA A 186 11.60 10.38 8.06
C ALA A 186 10.08 10.36 8.32
N VAL A 187 9.55 9.36 9.04
CA VAL A 187 8.11 9.25 9.30
C VAL A 187 7.56 10.49 9.99
N ASN A 188 6.43 11.00 9.49
CA ASN A 188 5.87 12.29 9.89
C ASN A 188 4.91 12.16 11.09
N PHE A 189 5.27 11.35 12.09
CA PHE A 189 4.52 11.25 13.35
C PHE A 189 5.02 12.25 14.40
N TYR A 190 6.25 12.72 14.24
CA TYR A 190 6.91 13.69 15.10
C TYR A 190 7.43 14.82 14.21
N ALA A 191 7.45 16.05 14.75
CA ALA A 191 8.05 17.16 14.03
C ALA A 191 9.58 16.94 13.89
N PRO A 192 10.22 17.49 12.84
CA PRO A 192 11.63 17.22 12.52
C PRO A 192 12.65 17.64 13.61
N ASP A 193 12.22 18.45 14.56
CA ASP A 193 13.03 18.98 15.66
C ASP A 193 12.80 18.25 17.00
N VAL A 194 11.98 17.18 17.01
CA VAL A 194 11.70 16.38 18.20
C VAL A 194 12.70 15.23 18.34
N THR A 195 13.27 15.08 19.54
CA THR A 195 14.26 14.04 19.88
C THR A 195 13.69 12.93 20.76
N GLN A 196 14.39 11.79 20.82
CA GLN A 196 13.98 10.60 21.58
C GLN A 196 14.14 10.72 23.11
N LEU A 197 15.00 11.64 23.58
CA LEU A 197 15.56 11.79 24.94
C LEU A 197 16.78 10.91 25.24
#